data_AF-A0AAV7HPS7-F1
#
_entry.id   AF-A0AAV7HPS7-F1
#
_cell.length_a   1.000
_cell.length_b   1.000
_cell.length_c   1.000
_cell.angle_alpha   90.00
_cell.angle_beta   90.00
_cell.angle_gamma   90.00
#
_symmetry.space_group_name_H-M   'P 1'
#
loop_
_entity.id
_entity.type
_entity.pdbx_description
1 polymer ?
#
loop_
_entity_poly.entity_id
_entity_poly.type
_entity_poly.pdbx_seq_one_letter_code
_entity_poly.pdbx_strand_id
1 'polypeptide(L)'
;MKDLPSPLHVEEEDIMRILKVPDIEHLLFEVRHMSRYIEEEFLFKVGLSFHAGRSDANILKPASKARAIITQLLKDQKASKEKVVSLEARDKRSHILIAEKEVALSGSEPSKVIEDFKKSIAFKTIIQDHVQGARDHIYDIEVKALEQQCIEDGFIRGFLKGTGVQVEGVTPCQASDDFPSGSDGDKIESELQKAFDLDMDDETVNIE
;
A
#
# COMPACT_ATOMS: atom_id res chain seq x y z
N MET A 1 -13.53 -6.04 -16.46
CA MET A 1 -12.72 -6.19 -15.24
C MET A 1 -11.36 -5.62 -15.57
N LYS A 2 -10.96 -4.51 -14.94
CA LYS A 2 -9.64 -3.91 -15.16
C LYS A 2 -8.64 -4.69 -14.32
N ASP A 3 -7.61 -5.21 -14.96
CA ASP A 3 -6.54 -5.97 -14.32
C ASP A 3 -5.92 -5.14 -13.19
N LEU A 4 -5.88 -5.71 -11.99
CA LEU A 4 -5.16 -5.14 -10.84
C LEU A 4 -3.66 -5.13 -11.19
N PRO A 5 -2.91 -4.06 -10.83
CA PRO A 5 -1.47 -4.07 -11.00
C PRO A 5 -0.89 -5.23 -10.19
N SER A 6 -0.08 -6.05 -10.87
CA SER A 6 0.62 -7.19 -10.28
C SER A 6 1.36 -6.74 -9.01
N PRO A 7 1.42 -7.58 -7.94
CA PRO A 7 2.25 -7.27 -6.79
C PRO A 7 3.67 -7.00 -7.28
N LEU A 8 4.25 -5.88 -6.85
CA LEU A 8 5.65 -5.54 -7.12
C LEU A 8 6.51 -6.74 -6.69
N HIS A 9 7.03 -7.47 -7.67
CA HIS A 9 7.97 -8.55 -7.46
C HIS A 9 9.25 -7.89 -6.95
N VAL A 10 9.42 -7.87 -5.63
CA VAL A 10 10.66 -7.43 -5.00
C VAL A 10 11.55 -8.66 -4.96
N GLU A 11 12.50 -8.73 -5.89
CA GLU A 11 13.48 -9.80 -5.95
C GLU A 11 14.48 -9.67 -4.78
N GLU A 12 15.16 -10.77 -4.44
CA GLU A 12 16.14 -10.82 -3.35
C GLU A 12 17.22 -9.72 -3.50
N GLU A 13 17.63 -9.44 -4.74
CA GLU A 13 18.61 -8.43 -5.08
C GLU A 13 18.16 -7.00 -4.72
N ASP A 14 16.86 -6.73 -4.78
CA ASP A 14 16.30 -5.42 -4.43
C ASP A 14 16.28 -5.22 -2.91
N ILE A 15 15.96 -6.29 -2.15
CA ILE A 15 16.03 -6.30 -0.69
C ILE A 15 17.46 -6.06 -0.23
N MET A 16 18.44 -6.77 -0.82
CA MET A 16 19.86 -6.61 -0.49
C MET A 16 20.36 -5.18 -0.79
N ARG A 17 19.90 -4.57 -1.89
CA ARG A 17 20.24 -3.20 -2.27
C ARG A 17 19.65 -2.15 -1.33
N ILE A 18 18.41 -2.35 -0.88
CA ILE A 18 17.73 -1.47 0.10
C ILE A 18 18.40 -1.56 1.47
N LEU A 19 18.74 -2.77 1.91
CA LEU A 19 19.32 -2.99 3.24
C LEU A 19 20.81 -2.66 3.32
N LYS A 20 21.48 -2.36 2.19
CA LYS A 20 22.93 -2.11 2.10
C LYS A 20 23.75 -3.20 2.80
N VAL A 21 23.27 -4.45 2.79
CA VAL A 21 23.97 -5.55 3.44
C VAL A 21 25.18 -5.87 2.57
N PRO A 22 26.43 -5.71 3.06
CA PRO A 22 27.59 -6.13 2.30
C PRO A 22 27.48 -7.62 2.02
N ASP A 23 27.85 -8.01 0.80
CA ASP A 23 27.90 -9.40 0.37
C ASP A 23 28.64 -10.26 1.41
N ILE A 24 28.10 -11.45 1.69
CA ILE A 24 28.65 -12.38 2.68
C ILE A 24 30.11 -12.72 2.31
N GLU A 25 30.42 -12.81 1.02
CA GLU A 25 31.79 -13.03 0.54
C GLU A 25 32.71 -11.85 0.88
N HIS A 26 32.21 -10.62 0.75
CA HIS A 26 32.96 -9.41 1.09
C HIS A 26 33.22 -9.32 2.60
N LEU A 27 32.22 -9.64 3.42
CA LEU A 27 32.36 -9.67 4.88
C LEU A 27 33.39 -10.72 5.31
N LEU A 28 33.36 -11.91 4.70
CA LEU A 28 34.35 -12.97 4.96
C LEU A 28 35.77 -12.55 4.55
N PHE A 29 35.91 -11.84 3.43
CA PHE A 29 37.18 -11.30 2.98
C PHE A 29 37.73 -10.25 3.97
N GLU A 30 36.89 -9.32 4.43
CA GLU A 30 37.27 -8.27 5.37
C GLU A 30 37.66 -8.85 6.74
N VAL A 31 36.89 -9.82 7.26
CA VAL A 31 37.23 -10.53 8.51
C VAL A 31 38.56 -11.26 8.40
N ARG A 32 38.83 -11.93 7.27
CA ARG A 32 40.12 -12.60 7.02
C ARG A 32 41.28 -11.61 6.95
N HIS A 33 41.08 -10.48 6.26
CA HIS A 33 42.08 -9.44 6.13
C HIS A 33 42.41 -8.82 7.51
N MET A 34 41.39 -8.46 8.28
CA MET A 34 41.55 -7.93 9.63
C MET A 34 42.23 -8.93 10.57
N SER A 35 41.90 -10.22 10.47
CA SER A 35 42.55 -11.26 11.27
C SER A 35 44.05 -11.34 10.98
N ARG A 36 44.44 -11.27 9.70
CA ARG A 36 45.86 -11.30 9.29
C ARG A 36 46.63 -10.08 9.81
N TYR A 37 46.03 -8.90 9.74
CA TYR A 37 46.63 -7.66 10.26
C TYR A 37 46.90 -7.75 11.77
N ILE A 38 45.97 -8.34 12.54
CA ILE A 38 46.14 -8.54 13.99
C ILE A 38 47.27 -9.52 14.29
N GLU A 39 47.41 -10.60 13.51
CA GLU A 39 48.51 -11.55 13.65
C GLU A 39 49.88 -10.91 13.35
N GLU A 40 49.96 -10.11 12.28
CA GLU A 40 51.19 -9.40 11.91
C GLU A 40 51.59 -8.34 12.95
N GLU A 41 50.64 -7.52 13.44
CA GLU A 41 50.86 -6.58 14.55
C GLU A 41 51.36 -7.29 15.82
N PHE A 42 50.76 -8.43 16.16
CA PHE A 42 51.17 -9.22 17.32
C PHE A 42 52.60 -9.75 17.16
N LEU A 43 52.92 -10.35 16.01
CA LEU A 43 54.27 -10.87 15.72
C LEU A 43 55.31 -9.75 15.68
N PHE A 44 54.98 -8.59 15.12
CA PHE A 44 55.85 -7.42 15.11
C PHE A 44 56.15 -6.92 16.53
N LYS A 45 55.13 -6.83 17.38
CA LYS A 45 55.28 -6.40 18.78
C LYS A 45 56.08 -7.40 19.62
N VAL A 46 55.87 -8.70 19.38
CA VAL A 46 56.67 -9.78 19.99
C VAL A 46 58.13 -9.68 19.52
N GLY A 47 58.38 -9.51 18.22
CA GLY A 47 59.71 -9.37 17.65
C GLY A 47 60.49 -8.16 18.19
N LEU A 48 59.82 -7.00 18.32
CA LEU A 48 60.41 -5.81 18.93
C LEU A 48 60.75 -6.03 20.42
N SER A 49 59.88 -6.70 21.17
CA SER A 49 60.15 -7.00 22.58
C SER A 49 61.34 -7.95 22.77
N PHE A 50 61.55 -8.88 21.83
CA PHE A 50 62.68 -9.80 21.84
C PHE A 50 64.02 -9.07 21.58
N HIS A 51 64.05 -8.12 20.65
CA HIS A 51 65.23 -7.31 20.35
C HIS A 51 65.57 -6.27 21.43
N ALA A 52 64.58 -5.80 22.20
CA ALA A 52 64.79 -4.80 23.25
C ALA A 52 65.40 -5.35 24.56
N GLY A 53 65.69 -6.65 24.64
CA GLY A 53 66.35 -7.28 25.80
C GLY A 53 65.56 -7.20 27.12
N ARG A 54 64.31 -6.73 27.09
CA ARG A 54 63.43 -6.67 28.26
C ARG A 54 62.65 -7.97 28.34
N SER A 55 63.17 -8.94 29.08
CA SER A 55 62.42 -10.12 29.54
C SER A 55 61.40 -9.73 30.61
N ASP A 56 60.49 -8.79 30.31
CA ASP A 56 59.41 -8.46 31.22
C ASP A 56 58.32 -9.53 31.07
N ALA A 57 58.37 -10.53 31.96
CA ALA A 57 57.41 -11.62 32.14
C ALA A 57 55.94 -11.15 32.41
N ASN A 58 55.66 -9.86 32.28
CA ASN A 58 54.34 -9.26 32.42
C ASN A 58 53.50 -9.25 31.13
N ILE A 59 54.09 -9.60 29.97
CA ILE A 59 53.37 -9.69 28.67
C ILE A 59 52.39 -10.89 28.61
N LEU A 60 52.41 -11.81 29.59
CA LEU A 60 51.53 -12.99 29.65
C LEU A 60 50.18 -12.77 30.35
N LYS A 61 49.92 -11.60 30.95
CA LYS A 61 48.60 -11.26 31.54
C LYS A 61 47.41 -11.15 30.54
N PRO A 62 47.59 -10.89 29.22
CA PRO A 62 46.49 -10.93 28.25
C PRO A 62 45.92 -12.34 28.03
N ALA A 63 46.73 -13.39 28.23
CA ALA A 63 46.32 -14.77 27.94
C ALA A 63 45.19 -15.27 28.86
N SER A 64 45.18 -14.85 30.13
CA SER A 64 44.12 -15.25 31.08
C SER A 64 42.79 -14.55 30.78
N LYS A 65 42.81 -13.27 30.40
CA LYS A 65 41.62 -12.53 29.95
C LYS A 65 41.08 -13.09 28.64
N ALA A 66 41.95 -13.36 27.67
CA ALA A 66 41.57 -13.99 26.40
C ALA A 66 40.92 -15.36 26.62
N ARG A 67 41.49 -16.19 27.52
CA ARG A 67 40.93 -17.50 27.86
C ARG A 67 39.54 -17.41 28.50
N ALA A 68 39.30 -16.42 29.37
CA ALA A 68 37.99 -16.19 29.96
C ALA A 68 36.95 -15.79 28.90
N ILE A 69 37.31 -14.88 27.99
CA ILE A 69 36.45 -14.44 26.88
C ILE A 69 36.12 -15.62 25.95
N ILE A 70 37.11 -16.41 25.55
CA ILE A 70 36.91 -17.60 24.71
C ILE A 70 35.98 -18.61 25.40
N THR A 71 36.15 -18.83 26.70
CA THR A 71 35.30 -19.75 27.46
C THR A 71 33.85 -19.24 27.54
N GLN A 72 33.65 -17.94 27.69
CA GLN A 72 32.32 -17.34 27.69
C GLN A 72 31.66 -17.44 26.31
N LEU A 73 32.40 -17.11 25.24
CA LEU A 73 31.91 -17.24 23.86
C LEU A 73 31.51 -18.69 23.53
N LEU A 74 32.28 -19.68 23.98
CA LEU A 74 31.92 -21.09 23.78
C LEU A 74 30.63 -21.48 24.50
N LYS A 75 30.40 -20.96 25.72
CA LYS A 75 29.15 -21.18 26.46
C LYS A 75 27.97 -20.52 25.74
N ASP A 76 28.14 -19.29 25.28
CA ASP A 76 27.10 -18.54 24.58
C ASP A 76 26.77 -19.19 23.23
N GLN A 77 27.78 -19.69 22.51
CA GLN A 77 27.61 -20.44 21.27
C GLN A 77 26.85 -21.76 21.50
N LYS A 78 27.11 -22.45 22.61
CA LYS A 78 26.36 -23.66 22.95
C LYS A 78 24.89 -23.32 23.25
N ALA A 79 24.65 -22.31 24.06
CA ALA A 79 23.30 -21.85 24.39
C ALA A 79 22.54 -21.35 23.15
N SER A 80 23.21 -20.67 22.22
CA SER A 80 22.58 -20.21 20.98
C SER A 80 22.22 -21.37 20.05
N LYS A 81 23.09 -22.38 19.92
CA LYS A 81 22.78 -23.60 19.16
C LYS A 81 21.54 -24.32 19.70
N GLU A 82 21.41 -24.46 21.01
CA GLU A 82 20.22 -25.05 21.64
C GLU A 82 18.94 -24.25 21.34
N LYS A 83 19.03 -22.90 21.36
CA LYS A 83 17.91 -22.03 20.98
C LYS A 83 17.51 -22.18 19.51
N VAL A 84 18.47 -22.31 18.61
CA VAL A 84 18.20 -22.53 17.18
C VAL A 84 17.45 -23.84 16.96
N VAL A 85 17.89 -24.94 17.58
CA VAL A 85 17.18 -26.23 17.49
C VAL A 85 15.76 -26.13 18.05
N SER A 86 15.56 -25.42 19.16
CA SER A 86 14.22 -25.19 19.72
C SER A 86 13.33 -24.37 18.78
N LEU A 87 13.87 -23.37 18.10
CA LEU A 87 13.13 -22.54 17.16
C LEU A 87 12.74 -23.34 15.91
N GLU A 88 13.65 -24.13 15.36
CA GLU A 88 13.38 -24.99 14.21
C GLU A 88 12.28 -26.02 14.51
N ALA A 89 12.26 -26.57 15.73
CA ALA A 89 11.18 -27.46 16.17
C ALA A 89 9.82 -26.74 16.29
N ARG A 90 9.81 -25.48 16.75
CA ARG A 90 8.59 -24.67 16.84
C ARG A 90 8.08 -24.28 15.45
N ASP A 91 8.98 -23.93 14.55
CA ASP A 91 8.68 -23.57 13.17
C ASP A 91 8.00 -24.72 12.41
N LYS A 92 8.56 -25.94 12.51
CA LYS A 92 7.95 -27.16 11.96
C LYS A 92 6.54 -27.41 12.51
N ARG A 93 6.30 -27.15 13.81
CA ARG A 93 4.96 -27.27 14.40
C ARG A 93 4.01 -26.21 13.87
N SER A 94 4.47 -24.96 13.72
CA SER A 94 3.66 -23.89 13.14
C SER A 94 3.26 -24.20 11.71
N HIS A 95 4.17 -24.71 10.89
CA HIS A 95 3.85 -25.12 9.52
C HIS A 95 2.76 -26.21 9.46
N ILE A 96 2.80 -27.20 10.36
CA ILE A 96 1.76 -28.24 10.44
C ILE A 96 0.41 -27.62 10.80
N LEU A 97 0.37 -26.72 11.79
CA LEU A 97 -0.87 -26.05 12.20
C LEU A 97 -1.45 -25.16 11.10
N ILE A 98 -0.60 -24.47 10.34
CA ILE A 98 -1.04 -23.65 9.18
C ILE A 98 -1.67 -24.56 8.12
N ALA A 99 -0.99 -25.66 7.76
CA ALA A 99 -1.53 -26.60 6.78
C ALA A 99 -2.87 -27.21 7.23
N GLU A 100 -3.01 -27.56 8.51
CA GLU A 100 -4.27 -28.06 9.08
C GLU A 100 -5.39 -27.01 8.99
N LYS A 101 -5.09 -25.76 9.34
CA LYS A 101 -6.06 -24.65 9.26
C LYS A 101 -6.44 -24.34 7.82
N GLU A 102 -5.51 -24.40 6.88
CA GLU A 102 -5.76 -24.17 5.46
C GLU A 102 -6.67 -25.26 4.87
N VAL A 103 -6.45 -26.53 5.23
CA VAL A 103 -7.34 -27.63 4.85
C VAL A 103 -8.74 -27.44 5.46
N ALA A 104 -8.84 -27.03 6.72
CA ALA A 104 -10.12 -26.77 7.36
C ALA A 104 -10.88 -25.59 6.72
N LEU A 105 -10.18 -24.56 6.27
CA LEU A 105 -10.76 -23.39 5.62
C LEU A 105 -11.15 -23.66 4.16
N SER A 106 -10.35 -24.45 3.43
CA SER A 106 -10.66 -24.81 2.03
C SER A 106 -11.81 -25.80 1.91
N GLY A 107 -12.05 -26.63 2.93
CA GLY A 107 -13.22 -27.52 3.01
C GLY A 107 -14.49 -26.87 3.58
N SER A 108 -14.40 -25.66 4.12
CA SER A 108 -15.58 -24.93 4.60
C SER A 108 -16.30 -24.32 3.40
N GLU A 109 -17.59 -24.63 3.25
CA GLU A 109 -18.45 -23.88 2.34
C GLU A 109 -18.37 -22.39 2.71
N PRO A 110 -18.30 -21.49 1.70
CA PRO A 110 -18.35 -20.07 1.96
C PRO A 110 -19.60 -19.77 2.80
N SER A 111 -19.41 -19.07 3.91
CA SER A 111 -20.51 -18.73 4.82
C SER A 111 -21.67 -18.15 4.01
N LYS A 112 -22.89 -18.60 4.29
CA LYS A 112 -24.13 -18.09 3.69
C LYS A 112 -24.16 -16.55 3.69
N VAL A 113 -23.57 -15.91 4.71
CA VAL A 113 -23.43 -14.45 4.82
C VAL A 113 -22.59 -13.86 3.67
N ILE A 114 -21.49 -14.52 3.28
CA ILE A 114 -20.62 -14.09 2.17
C ILE A 114 -21.36 -14.25 0.84
N GLU A 115 -22.10 -15.34 0.66
CA GLU A 115 -22.90 -15.53 -0.55
C GLU A 115 -24.02 -14.50 -0.67
N ASP A 116 -24.74 -14.23 0.41
CA ASP A 116 -25.81 -13.24 0.44
C ASP A 116 -25.26 -11.82 0.25
N PHE A 117 -24.07 -11.52 0.78
CA PHE A 117 -23.36 -10.27 0.48
C PHE A 117 -22.99 -10.15 -1.01
N LYS A 118 -22.47 -11.22 -1.63
CA LYS A 118 -22.20 -11.25 -3.08
C LYS A 118 -23.47 -11.01 -3.91
N LYS A 119 -24.59 -11.62 -3.52
CA LYS A 119 -25.90 -11.39 -4.16
C LYS A 119 -26.36 -9.94 -4.01
N SER A 120 -26.16 -9.34 -2.83
CA SER A 120 -26.48 -7.94 -2.56
C SER A 120 -25.67 -6.97 -3.44
N ILE A 121 -24.37 -7.23 -3.63
CA ILE A 121 -23.53 -6.45 -4.55
C ILE A 121 -24.05 -6.56 -5.99
N ALA A 122 -24.35 -7.78 -6.47
CA ALA A 122 -24.87 -7.98 -7.82
C ALA A 122 -26.20 -7.25 -8.03
N PHE A 123 -27.10 -7.32 -7.04
CA PHE A 123 -28.37 -6.59 -7.06
C PHE A 123 -28.15 -5.07 -7.13
N LYS A 124 -27.24 -4.52 -6.33
CA LYS A 124 -26.89 -3.10 -6.36
C LYS A 124 -26.41 -2.65 -7.75
N THR A 125 -25.54 -3.44 -8.40
CA THR A 125 -25.07 -3.15 -9.75
C THR A 125 -26.22 -3.11 -10.76
N ILE A 126 -27.13 -4.08 -10.71
CA ILE A 126 -28.30 -4.13 -11.62
C ILE A 126 -29.17 -2.87 -11.47
N ILE A 127 -29.43 -2.43 -10.24
CA ILE A 127 -30.21 -1.22 -9.99
C ILE A 127 -29.48 0.03 -10.51
N GLN A 128 -28.18 0.14 -10.29
CA GLN A 128 -27.38 1.25 -10.79
C GLN A 128 -27.39 1.33 -12.33
N ASP A 129 -27.25 0.19 -13.01
CA ASP A 129 -27.30 0.13 -14.47
C ASP A 129 -28.67 0.56 -15.02
N HIS A 130 -29.76 0.14 -14.38
CA HIS A 130 -31.12 0.56 -14.78
C HIS A 130 -31.33 2.06 -14.56
N VAL A 131 -30.88 2.60 -13.43
CA VAL A 131 -30.99 4.03 -13.14
C VAL A 131 -30.17 4.84 -14.15
N GLN A 132 -28.98 4.38 -14.52
CA GLN A 132 -28.16 5.04 -15.53
C GLN A 132 -28.82 5.00 -16.91
N GLY A 133 -29.32 3.83 -17.34
CA GLY A 133 -30.04 3.71 -18.62
C GLY A 133 -31.29 4.60 -18.69
N ALA A 134 -32.03 4.75 -17.58
CA ALA A 134 -33.16 5.66 -17.51
C ALA A 134 -32.74 7.13 -17.63
N ARG A 135 -31.62 7.52 -17.00
CA ARG A 135 -31.06 8.88 -17.13
C ARG A 135 -30.65 9.17 -18.57
N ASP A 136 -29.92 8.26 -19.19
CA ASP A 136 -29.45 8.42 -20.57
C ASP A 136 -30.66 8.56 -21.53
N HIS A 137 -31.72 7.78 -21.30
CA HIS A 137 -32.95 7.89 -22.10
C HIS A 137 -33.65 9.25 -21.93
N ILE A 138 -33.69 9.79 -20.71
CA ILE A 138 -34.26 11.13 -20.46
C ILE A 138 -33.43 12.19 -21.19
N TYR A 139 -32.10 12.14 -21.08
CA TYR A 139 -31.21 13.05 -21.81
C TYR A 139 -31.44 13.00 -23.32
N ASP A 140 -31.56 11.80 -23.91
CA ASP A 140 -31.83 11.63 -25.33
C ASP A 140 -33.17 12.28 -25.76
N ILE A 141 -34.21 12.14 -24.94
CA ILE A 141 -35.52 12.76 -25.21
C ILE A 141 -35.43 14.28 -25.13
N GLU A 142 -34.80 14.81 -24.08
CA GLU A 142 -34.67 16.25 -23.87
C GLU A 142 -33.82 16.91 -24.95
N VAL A 143 -32.69 16.29 -25.33
CA VAL A 143 -31.83 16.78 -26.41
C VAL A 143 -32.58 16.80 -27.74
N LYS A 144 -33.31 15.74 -28.08
CA LYS A 144 -34.13 15.69 -29.31
C LYS A 144 -35.25 16.72 -29.30
N ALA A 145 -35.91 16.93 -28.16
CA ALA A 145 -36.95 17.94 -28.02
C ALA A 145 -36.38 19.35 -28.23
N LEU A 146 -35.21 19.64 -27.67
CA LEU A 146 -34.53 20.92 -27.84
C LEU A 146 -34.07 21.14 -29.28
N GLU A 147 -33.53 20.11 -29.93
CA GLU A 147 -33.14 20.17 -31.35
C GLU A 147 -34.35 20.47 -32.25
N GLN A 148 -35.48 19.79 -32.01
CA GLN A 148 -36.73 20.04 -32.73
C GLN A 148 -37.21 21.48 -32.55
N GLN A 149 -37.19 21.99 -31.31
CA GLN A 149 -37.55 23.38 -31.02
C GLN A 149 -36.62 24.36 -31.76
N CYS A 150 -35.32 24.10 -31.81
CA CYS A 150 -34.37 24.95 -32.54
C CYS A 150 -34.65 24.97 -34.05
N ILE A 151 -35.03 23.82 -34.63
CA ILE A 151 -35.41 23.72 -36.04
C ILE A 151 -36.68 24.53 -36.33
N GLU A 152 -37.69 24.41 -35.47
CA GLU A 152 -38.95 25.15 -35.59
C GLU A 152 -38.75 26.66 -35.47
N ASP A 153 -37.99 27.12 -34.48
CA ASP A 153 -37.66 28.53 -34.30
C ASP A 153 -36.83 29.08 -35.49
N GLY A 154 -35.89 28.27 -36.00
CA GLY A 154 -35.12 28.60 -37.20
C GLY A 154 -36.00 28.72 -38.44
N PHE A 155 -36.95 27.80 -38.62
CA PHE A 155 -37.92 27.82 -39.73
C PHE A 155 -38.82 29.04 -39.67
N ILE A 156 -39.42 29.35 -38.52
CA ILE A 156 -40.29 30.52 -38.33
C ILE A 156 -39.53 31.81 -38.65
N ARG A 157 -38.29 31.93 -38.15
CA ARG A 157 -37.43 33.09 -38.42
C ARG A 157 -37.08 33.23 -39.90
N GLY A 158 -36.77 32.12 -40.58
CA GLY A 158 -36.51 32.10 -42.02
C GLY A 158 -37.74 32.49 -42.86
N PHE A 159 -38.91 31.97 -42.49
CA PHE A 159 -40.18 32.24 -43.15
C PHE A 159 -40.59 33.73 -43.07
N LEU A 160 -40.54 34.32 -41.87
CA LEU A 160 -40.85 35.74 -41.66
C LEU A 160 -39.89 36.66 -42.42
N LYS A 161 -38.62 36.29 -42.54
CA LYS A 161 -37.63 37.04 -43.32
C LYS A 161 -37.92 36.99 -44.83
N GLY A 162 -38.46 35.88 -45.34
CA GLY A 162 -38.78 35.68 -46.76
C GLY A 162 -40.06 36.38 -47.21
N THR A 163 -41.03 36.59 -46.33
CA THR A 163 -42.30 37.27 -46.65
C THR A 163 -42.18 38.80 -46.68
N GLY A 164 -40.99 39.35 -46.41
CA GLY A 164 -40.75 40.79 -46.39
C GLY A 164 -41.40 41.51 -45.20
N VAL A 165 -41.99 40.76 -44.27
CA VAL A 165 -42.53 41.30 -43.03
C VAL A 165 -41.34 41.53 -42.09
N GLN A 166 -40.86 42.78 -42.02
CA GLN A 166 -40.00 43.19 -40.90
C GLN A 166 -40.84 43.13 -39.63
N VAL A 167 -40.71 42.04 -38.87
CA VAL A 167 -41.27 41.97 -37.52
C VAL A 167 -40.35 42.77 -36.60
N GLU A 168 -40.58 44.07 -36.58
CA GLU A 168 -40.00 45.03 -35.65
C GLU A 168 -40.57 44.73 -34.25
N GLY A 169 -39.92 43.82 -33.53
CA GLY A 169 -40.37 43.38 -32.20
C GLY A 169 -39.87 42.01 -31.75
N VAL A 170 -39.33 41.19 -32.65
CA VAL A 170 -38.59 39.97 -32.24
C VAL A 170 -37.14 40.38 -32.00
N THR A 171 -36.92 41.07 -30.88
CA THR A 171 -35.58 41.24 -30.33
C THR A 171 -34.94 39.85 -30.25
N PRO A 172 -33.73 39.63 -30.78
CA PRO A 172 -33.01 38.38 -30.53
C PRO A 172 -32.99 38.20 -29.02
N CYS A 173 -33.55 37.09 -28.52
CA CYS A 173 -33.47 36.76 -27.12
C CYS A 173 -31.99 36.82 -26.71
N GLN A 174 -31.63 37.90 -26.02
CA GLN A 174 -30.44 37.96 -25.19
C GLN A 174 -30.73 37.02 -24.01
N ALA A 175 -30.59 35.71 -24.25
CA ALA A 175 -30.56 34.71 -23.21
C ALA A 175 -29.13 34.59 -22.65
N SER A 176 -28.61 35.72 -22.18
CA SER A 176 -27.43 35.88 -21.32
C SER A 176 -27.37 37.39 -21.07
N ASP A 177 -27.82 37.92 -19.94
CA ASP A 177 -26.89 38.21 -18.85
C ASP A 177 -27.58 38.53 -17.51
N ASP A 178 -28.90 38.37 -17.40
CA ASP A 178 -29.63 38.68 -16.16
C ASP A 178 -29.88 37.43 -15.31
N PHE A 179 -28.80 36.78 -14.85
CA PHE A 179 -28.87 36.00 -13.62
C PHE A 179 -28.45 36.91 -12.47
N PRO A 180 -29.29 37.14 -11.45
CA PRO A 180 -28.81 37.79 -10.23
C PRO A 180 -27.71 36.91 -9.63
N SER A 181 -26.47 37.43 -9.64
CA SER A 181 -25.26 36.80 -9.11
C SER A 181 -25.24 36.76 -7.58
N GLY A 182 -26.35 36.36 -6.97
CA GLY A 182 -26.59 36.39 -5.54
C GLY A 182 -27.41 35.19 -5.11
N SER A 183 -26.89 34.00 -5.35
CA SER A 183 -27.36 32.80 -4.68
C SER A 183 -26.15 32.16 -4.01
N ASP A 184 -26.06 32.33 -2.68
CA ASP A 184 -25.18 31.59 -1.78
C ASP A 184 -25.34 30.08 -2.05
N GLY A 185 -24.50 29.54 -2.93
CA GLY A 185 -24.42 28.12 -3.24
C GLY A 185 -23.88 27.28 -2.09
N ASP A 186 -23.28 27.93 -1.09
CA ASP A 186 -22.56 27.30 0.01
C ASP A 186 -23.49 26.56 1.00
N LYS A 187 -24.81 26.80 0.93
CA LYS A 187 -25.76 26.26 1.92
C LYS A 187 -26.16 24.81 1.67
N ILE A 188 -26.19 24.36 0.41
CA ILE A 188 -26.67 23.02 0.06
C ILE A 188 -25.54 21.99 0.15
N GLU A 189 -24.31 22.41 -0.19
CA GLU A 189 -23.12 21.55 -0.04
C GLU A 189 -22.83 21.25 1.45
N SER A 190 -23.08 22.23 2.33
CA SER A 190 -22.92 22.09 3.78
C SER A 190 -23.91 21.13 4.46
N GLU A 191 -25.14 20.99 3.94
CA GLU A 191 -26.14 20.06 4.51
C GLU A 191 -25.86 18.60 4.13
N LEU A 192 -25.30 18.35 2.94
CA LEU A 192 -24.90 17.00 2.53
C LEU A 192 -23.63 16.52 3.25
N GLN A 193 -22.68 17.42 3.53
CA GLN A 193 -21.48 17.08 4.32
C GLN A 193 -21.86 16.64 5.75
N LYS A 194 -22.86 17.29 6.35
CA LYS A 194 -23.33 17.02 7.72
C LYS A 194 -24.04 15.67 7.88
N ALA A 195 -24.54 15.08 6.79
CA ALA A 195 -25.13 13.74 6.79
C ALA A 195 -24.10 12.61 6.79
N PHE A 196 -22.83 12.90 6.42
CA PHE A 196 -21.75 11.90 6.39
C PHE A 196 -20.90 11.85 7.66
N ASP A 197 -21.02 12.84 8.56
CA ASP A 197 -20.30 12.89 9.84
C ASP A 197 -21.01 12.17 11.00
N LEU A 198 -22.13 11.46 10.75
CA LEU A 198 -23.03 10.98 11.81
C LEU A 198 -22.99 9.48 12.13
N ASP A 199 -21.96 8.71 11.72
CA ASP A 199 -21.87 7.29 12.08
C ASP A 199 -20.42 6.80 12.35
N MET A 200 -19.69 7.49 13.22
CA MET A 200 -18.46 6.96 13.84
C MET A 200 -18.51 7.06 15.38
N ASP A 201 -19.58 6.57 15.99
CA ASP A 201 -19.51 6.08 17.36
C ASP A 201 -19.09 4.61 17.30
N ASP A 202 -17.78 4.40 17.27
CA ASP A 202 -17.12 3.11 17.40
C ASP A 202 -17.24 2.70 18.88
N GLU A 203 -18.38 2.11 19.23
CA GLU A 203 -18.60 1.47 20.53
C GLU A 203 -17.68 0.24 20.61
N THR A 204 -16.48 0.45 21.15
CA THR A 204 -15.53 -0.63 21.43
C THR A 204 -16.14 -1.58 22.45
N VAL A 205 -16.72 -2.68 21.96
CA VAL A 205 -17.15 -3.80 22.79
C VAL A 205 -15.90 -4.46 23.38
N ASN A 206 -15.63 -4.18 24.65
CA ASN A 206 -14.71 -4.97 25.47
C ASN A 206 -15.30 -6.37 25.62
N ILE A 207 -14.61 -7.37 25.09
CA ILE A 207 -14.88 -8.79 25.36
C ILE A 207 -13.91 -9.20 26.47
N GLU A 208 -14.45 -9.43 27.66
CA GLU A 208 -13.79 -10.09 28.80
C GLU A 208 -13.67 -11.60 28.58
#